data_AF-A0A1B7MU81-F1
#
_entry.id   AF-A0A1B7MU81-F1
#
_cell.length_a   1.000
_cell.length_b   1.000
_cell.length_c   1.000
_cell.angle_alpha   90.00
_cell.angle_beta   90.00
_cell.angle_gamma   90.00
#
_symmetry.space_group_name_H-M   'P 1'
#
loop_
_entity.id
_entity.type
_entity.pdbx_description
1 polymer ?
#
loop_
_entity_poly.entity_id
_entity_poly.type
_entity_poly.pdbx_seq_one_letter_code
_entity_poly.pdbx_strand_id
1 'polypeptide(L)'
;KYGYPTEGTAQSMFSIITIMSGDKEDVEFTRVPTLFRPHWSNVLLDDTDVTRKLGGGAYKRFGIDPGTVTLVIIRPDGYVGMIAPASALEDVDSYFAAFMIPRKVVLGTE
;
A
#
# COMPACT_ATOMS: atom_id res chain seq x y z
N LYS A 1 17.33 -4.26 3.87
CA LYS A 1 16.09 -4.57 3.14
C LYS A 1 15.71 -6.01 3.53
N TYR A 2 14.76 -6.19 4.45
CA TYR A 2 14.52 -7.48 5.12
C TYR A 2 14.05 -8.54 4.11
N GLY A 3 14.84 -9.62 3.99
CA GLY A 3 14.76 -10.62 2.92
C GLY A 3 13.70 -11.69 3.14
N TYR A 4 12.42 -11.33 3.06
CA TYR A 4 11.36 -12.32 2.89
C TYR A 4 11.36 -12.80 1.43
N PRO A 5 11.28 -14.11 1.18
CA PRO A 5 11.13 -14.61 -0.19
C PRO A 5 9.79 -14.10 -0.74
N THR A 6 9.87 -13.18 -1.71
CA THR A 6 8.70 -12.63 -2.41
C THR A 6 8.48 -13.26 -3.78
N GLU A 7 9.36 -14.19 -4.19
CA GLU A 7 9.29 -14.83 -5.48
C GLU A 7 7.98 -15.63 -5.62
N GLY A 8 7.20 -15.32 -6.66
CA GLY A 8 5.89 -15.96 -6.86
C GLY A 8 4.72 -15.24 -6.19
N THR A 9 4.97 -14.21 -5.37
CA THR A 9 3.90 -13.42 -4.73
C THR A 9 3.77 -12.03 -5.35
N ALA A 10 2.65 -11.36 -5.12
CA ALA A 10 2.43 -9.98 -5.57
C ALA A 10 3.54 -9.02 -5.08
N GLN A 11 4.12 -9.29 -3.92
CA GLN A 11 5.21 -8.51 -3.31
C GLN A 11 6.55 -8.58 -4.07
N SER A 12 6.70 -9.48 -5.05
CA SER A 12 7.85 -9.45 -5.98
C SER A 12 7.78 -8.29 -6.97
N MET A 13 6.57 -7.86 -7.34
CA MET A 13 6.35 -6.80 -8.32
C MET A 13 5.88 -5.50 -7.67
N PHE A 14 5.07 -5.60 -6.61
CA PHE A 14 4.45 -4.46 -5.94
C PHE A 14 5.05 -4.23 -4.56
N SER A 15 5.55 -3.03 -4.32
CA SER A 15 5.89 -2.57 -2.97
C SER A 15 4.66 -1.97 -2.31
N ILE A 16 4.05 -2.70 -1.37
CA ILE A 16 2.87 -2.25 -0.64
C ILE A 16 3.31 -1.53 0.63
N ILE A 17 2.85 -0.28 0.79
CA ILE A 17 3.00 0.52 2.00
C ILE A 17 1.60 0.95 2.42
N THR A 18 1.25 0.69 3.68
CA THR A 18 0.00 1.12 4.29
C THR A 18 0.28 2.32 5.17
N ILE A 19 -0.45 3.41 4.98
CA ILE A 19 -0.45 4.56 5.90
C ILE A 19 -1.81 4.53 6.59
N MET A 20 -1.82 4.47 7.90
CA MET A 20 -3.03 4.46 8.72
C MET A 20 -3.35 5.88 9.16
N SER A 21 -4.62 6.26 9.18
CA SER A 21 -5.09 7.46 9.86
C SER A 21 -5.37 7.14 11.33
N GLY A 22 -4.80 7.92 12.26
CA GLY A 22 -5.08 7.83 13.69
C GLY A 22 -3.85 8.08 14.55
N ASP A 23 -4.05 8.06 15.86
CA ASP A 23 -3.01 8.33 16.86
C ASP A 23 -2.34 7.01 17.30
N LYS A 24 -1.06 7.08 17.71
CA LYS A 24 -0.29 5.87 18.09
C LYS A 24 -0.92 5.11 19.25
N GLU A 25 -1.68 5.80 20.10
CA GLU A 25 -2.36 5.24 21.26
C GLU A 25 -3.56 4.37 20.89
N ASP A 26 -4.19 4.61 19.73
CA ASP A 26 -5.48 4.02 19.35
C ASP A 26 -5.40 3.04 18.17
N VAL A 27 -4.31 3.09 17.40
CA VAL A 27 -4.17 2.30 16.17
C VAL A 27 -3.32 1.05 16.39
N GLU A 28 -3.92 -0.10 16.11
CA GLU A 28 -3.25 -1.39 16.17
C GLU A 28 -2.92 -1.90 14.75
N PHE A 29 -1.64 -1.90 14.38
CA PHE A 29 -1.22 -2.29 13.02
C PHE A 29 -1.53 -3.75 12.65
N THR A 30 -1.72 -4.63 13.64
CA THR A 30 -2.06 -6.05 13.44
C THR A 30 -3.44 -6.24 12.82
N ARG A 31 -4.33 -5.23 12.96
CA ARG A 31 -5.67 -5.20 12.35
C ARG A 31 -5.63 -4.98 10.85
N VAL A 32 -4.50 -4.51 10.32
CA VAL A 32 -4.29 -4.42 8.87
C VAL A 32 -4.19 -5.84 8.31
N PRO A 33 -4.96 -6.20 7.26
CA PRO A 33 -4.88 -7.51 6.63
C PRO A 33 -3.46 -7.83 6.15
N THR A 34 -3.04 -9.09 6.25
CA THR A 34 -1.66 -9.54 5.95
C THR A 34 -1.15 -9.09 4.58
N LEU A 35 -2.03 -9.04 3.57
CA LEU A 35 -1.72 -8.54 2.23
C LEU A 35 -1.19 -7.09 2.24
N PHE A 36 -1.78 -6.24 3.07
CA PHE A 36 -1.42 -4.82 3.23
C PHE A 36 -0.34 -4.57 4.30
N ARG A 37 0.06 -5.60 5.04
CA ARG A 37 1.18 -5.55 6.00
C ARG A 37 2.23 -6.64 5.73
N PRO A 38 2.87 -6.64 4.54
CA PRO A 38 3.85 -7.67 4.19
C PRO A 38 5.01 -7.74 5.20
N HIS A 39 5.34 -6.61 5.82
CA HIS A 39 6.27 -6.52 6.95
C HIS A 39 5.81 -5.41 7.90
N TRP A 40 6.19 -5.48 9.18
CA TRP A 40 5.84 -4.45 10.17
C TRP A 40 6.35 -3.05 9.78
N SER A 41 7.49 -2.96 9.09
CA SER A 41 8.04 -1.68 8.61
C SER A 41 7.25 -1.06 7.44
N ASN A 42 6.26 -1.76 6.89
CA ASN A 42 5.47 -1.29 5.76
C ASN A 42 4.12 -0.69 6.20
N VAL A 43 3.84 -0.69 7.51
CA VAL A 43 2.68 -0.02 8.08
C VAL A 43 3.17 1.23 8.80
N LEU A 44 2.77 2.38 8.27
CA LEU A 44 3.08 3.70 8.77
C LEU A 44 1.81 4.31 9.37
N LEU A 45 1.99 5.34 10.20
CA LEU A 45 0.90 6.05 10.83
C LEU A 45 1.02 7.54 10.50
N ASP A 46 -0.08 8.15 10.11
CA ASP A 46 -0.18 9.60 9.91
C ASP A 46 -0.38 10.34 11.25
N ASP A 47 0.61 10.21 12.12
CA ASP A 47 0.64 10.87 13.43
C ASP A 47 1.87 11.79 13.54
N THR A 48 1.75 12.76 14.41
CA THR A 48 2.86 13.57 14.89
C THR A 48 3.90 12.73 15.62
N ASP A 49 5.14 13.20 15.66
CA ASP A 49 6.20 12.58 16.44
C ASP A 49 5.94 12.66 17.96
N VAL A 50 6.80 12.04 18.77
CA VAL A 50 6.64 12.07 20.23
C VAL A 50 6.69 13.49 20.83
N THR A 51 7.29 14.45 20.12
CA THR A 51 7.31 15.86 20.55
C THR A 51 6.07 16.65 20.11
N ARG A 52 5.20 16.05 19.30
CA ARG A 52 4.01 16.66 18.67
C ARG A 52 4.32 17.89 17.80
N LYS A 53 5.52 17.95 17.23
CA LYS A 53 5.98 19.11 16.44
C LYS A 53 6.18 18.78 14.97
N LEU A 54 6.45 17.53 14.64
CA LEU A 54 6.84 17.09 13.30
C LEU A 54 5.94 15.93 12.86
N GLY A 55 5.64 15.87 11.56
CA GLY A 55 4.81 14.81 10.99
C GLY A 55 3.30 15.06 11.14
N GLY A 56 2.52 14.00 10.92
CA GLY A 56 1.06 13.99 10.98
C GLY A 56 0.35 14.86 9.92
N GLY A 57 -0.95 14.61 9.72
CA GLY A 57 -1.82 15.41 8.87
C GLY A 57 -1.64 15.21 7.36
N ALA A 58 -0.95 14.16 6.92
CA ALA A 58 -0.86 13.77 5.52
C ALA A 58 -2.24 13.55 4.89
N TYR A 59 -3.16 12.85 5.58
CA TYR A 59 -4.53 12.62 5.10
C TYR A 59 -5.22 13.94 4.76
N LYS A 60 -5.20 14.89 5.71
CA LYS A 60 -5.78 16.23 5.53
C LYS A 60 -5.11 17.01 4.40
N ARG A 61 -3.76 16.98 4.31
CA ARG A 61 -3.01 17.72 3.28
C ARG A 61 -3.24 17.17 1.88
N PHE A 62 -3.41 15.86 1.74
CA PHE A 62 -3.67 15.20 0.46
C PHE A 62 -5.16 15.08 0.13
N GLY A 63 -6.06 15.54 1.02
CA GLY A 63 -7.50 15.45 0.80
C GLY A 63 -8.03 14.00 0.82
N ILE A 64 -7.37 13.12 1.56
CA ILE A 64 -7.75 11.72 1.70
C ILE A 64 -8.76 11.60 2.84
N ASP A 65 -9.88 10.93 2.57
CA ASP A 65 -10.89 10.61 3.57
C ASP A 65 -10.38 9.50 4.51
N PRO A 66 -10.24 9.75 5.83
CA PRO A 66 -9.80 8.74 6.79
C PRO A 66 -10.84 7.63 7.03
N GLY A 67 -12.10 7.84 6.65
CA GLY A 67 -13.17 6.84 6.79
C GLY A 67 -13.14 5.74 5.72
N THR A 68 -12.33 5.90 4.67
CA THR A 68 -12.28 4.98 3.54
C THR A 68 -10.84 4.62 3.16
N VAL A 69 -10.68 3.48 2.49
CA VAL A 69 -9.37 3.08 1.95
C VAL A 69 -9.18 3.74 0.59
N THR A 70 -8.12 4.52 0.47
CA THR A 70 -7.66 5.11 -0.81
C THR A 70 -6.42 4.39 -1.29
N LEU A 71 -6.47 3.88 -2.53
CA LEU A 71 -5.34 3.28 -3.22
C LEU A 71 -4.59 4.37 -3.98
N VAL A 72 -3.30 4.53 -3.69
CA VAL A 72 -2.41 5.44 -4.42
C VAL A 72 -1.36 4.60 -5.13
N ILE A 73 -1.44 4.57 -6.46
CA ILE A 73 -0.52 3.81 -7.30
C ILE A 73 0.63 4.71 -7.71
N ILE A 74 1.83 4.34 -7.27
CA ILE A 74 3.07 5.07 -7.55
C ILE A 74 3.92 4.24 -8.52
N ARG A 75 4.37 4.87 -9.60
CA ARG A 75 5.25 4.26 -10.59
C ARG A 75 6.68 4.09 -10.05
N PRO A 76 7.49 3.20 -10.65
CA PRO A 76 8.89 3.02 -10.24
C PRO A 76 9.76 4.29 -10.31
N ASP A 77 9.37 5.28 -11.11
CA ASP A 77 10.04 6.59 -11.22
C ASP A 77 9.58 7.62 -10.17
N GLY A 78 8.68 7.23 -9.25
CA GLY A 78 8.20 8.06 -8.15
C GLY A 78 7.00 8.95 -8.49
N TYR A 79 6.47 8.91 -9.71
CA TYR A 79 5.28 9.67 -10.09
C TYR A 79 3.99 8.92 -9.73
N VAL A 80 2.95 9.67 -9.37
CA VAL A 80 1.60 9.11 -9.17
C VAL A 80 1.03 8.68 -10.52
N GLY A 81 0.66 7.42 -10.63
CA GLY A 81 0.01 6.86 -11.81
C GLY A 81 -1.52 6.89 -11.74
N MET A 82 -2.08 6.56 -10.57
CA MET A 82 -3.53 6.55 -10.33
C MET A 82 -3.82 6.75 -8.85
N ILE A 83 -4.96 7.37 -8.56
CA ILE A 83 -5.57 7.44 -7.23
C ILE A 83 -6.99 6.89 -7.38
N ALA A 84 -7.37 5.91 -6.57
CA ALA A 84 -8.68 5.27 -6.65
C ALA A 84 -9.20 4.92 -5.25
N PRO A 85 -10.51 5.04 -5.00
CA PRO A 85 -11.10 4.47 -3.79
C PRO A 85 -11.05 2.93 -3.85
N ALA A 86 -11.07 2.26 -2.70
CA ALA A 86 -11.09 0.79 -2.64
C ALA A 86 -12.33 0.14 -3.26
N SER A 87 -13.39 0.90 -3.54
CA SER A 87 -14.57 0.43 -4.29
C SER A 87 -14.34 0.33 -5.80
N ALA A 88 -13.29 0.98 -6.34
CA ALA A 88 -13.02 1.07 -7.78
C ALA A 88 -11.91 0.08 -8.22
N LEU A 89 -11.99 -1.18 -7.77
CA LEU A 89 -10.96 -2.18 -8.08
C LEU A 89 -10.89 -2.52 -9.58
N GLU A 90 -12.01 -2.42 -10.31
CA GLU A 90 -12.05 -2.66 -11.76
C GLU A 90 -11.22 -1.61 -12.54
N ASP A 91 -11.24 -0.36 -12.09
CA ASP A 91 -10.42 0.70 -12.68
C ASP A 91 -8.93 0.48 -12.40
N VAL A 92 -8.60 0.01 -11.20
CA VAL A 92 -7.24 -0.36 -10.81
C VAL A 92 -6.72 -1.54 -11.63
N ASP A 93 -7.53 -2.57 -11.82
CA ASP A 93 -7.20 -3.72 -12.68
C ASP A 93 -6.97 -3.28 -14.13
N SER A 94 -7.89 -2.46 -14.67
CA SER A 94 -7.78 -1.89 -16.02
C SER A 94 -6.51 -1.05 -16.20
N TYR A 95 -6.14 -0.26 -15.19
CA TYR A 95 -4.89 0.51 -15.20
C TYR A 95 -3.68 -0.39 -15.38
N PHE A 96 -3.55 -1.46 -14.58
CA PHE A 96 -2.43 -2.39 -14.68
C PHE A 96 -2.48 -3.23 -15.97
N ALA A 97 -3.66 -3.68 -16.40
CA ALA A 97 -3.84 -4.46 -17.61
C ALA A 97 -3.38 -3.72 -18.88
N ALA A 98 -3.39 -2.38 -18.87
CA ALA A 98 -2.95 -1.57 -20.01
C ALA A 98 -1.44 -1.71 -20.32
N PHE A 99 -0.62 -2.14 -19.36
CA PHE A 99 0.84 -2.20 -19.55
C PHE A 99 1.55 -3.42 -18.94
N MET A 100 0.91 -4.13 -17.99
CA MET A 100 1.52 -5.29 -17.36
C MET A 100 1.37 -6.54 -18.23
N ILE A 101 2.44 -7.34 -18.27
CA ILE A 101 2.43 -8.64 -18.95
C ILE A 101 2.13 -9.71 -17.90
N PRO A 102 1.09 -10.54 -18.08
CA PRO A 102 0.79 -11.63 -17.17
C PRO A 102 1.96 -12.60 -17.05
N ARG A 103 2.29 -13.01 -15.81
CA ARG A 103 3.28 -14.06 -15.59
C ARG A 103 2.72 -15.37 -16.13
N LYS A 104 3.43 -16.00 -17.08
CA LYS A 104 3.14 -17.38 -17.48
C LYS A 104 3.33 -18.28 -16.25
N VAL A 105 2.27 -18.99 -15.87
CA VAL A 105 2.37 -20.09 -14.92
C VAL A 105 3.13 -21.19 -15.62
N VAL A 106 4.36 -21.47 -15.18
CA VAL A 106 5.05 -22.70 -15.57
C VAL A 106 4.38 -23.80 -14.78
N LEU A 107 3.45 -24.52 -15.40
CA LEU A 107 2.93 -25.77 -14.85
C LEU A 107 4.13 -26.72 -14.76
N GLY A 108 4.58 -27.00 -13.54
CA GLY A 108 5.60 -28.00 -13.31
C GLY A 108 5.08 -29.34 -13.83
N THR A 109 5.77 -29.92 -14.79
CA THR A 109 5.67 -31.34 -15.08
C THR A 109 6.19 -32.08 -13.85
N GLU A 110 5.31 -32.82 -13.18
CA GLU A 110 5.67 -33.85 -12.19
C GLU A 110 6.64 -34.88 -12.78
#